data_AF-A0A6S6XVG7-F1
#
_entry.id   AF-A0A6S6XVG7-F1
#
_cell.length_a   1.000
_cell.length_b   1.000
_cell.length_c   1.000
_cell.angle_alpha   90.00
_cell.angle_beta   90.00
_cell.angle_gamma   90.00
#
_symmetry.space_group_name_H-M   'P 1'
#
loop_
_entity.id
_entity.type
_entity.pdbx_description
1 polymer ?
#
loop_
_entity_poly.entity_id
_entity_poly.type
_entity_poly.pdbx_seq_one_letter_code
_entity_poly.pdbx_strand_id
1 'polypeptide(L)'
;MRNYKGLFFLFAAVVLIQVVLGCVISMQFSSWPERGTFGDMFGAVNTLFSGLAFAGVIYAIFLQSKELELQRQELELTRNELSKSASAQAEQARLMLHTAKINAVSSKLDTYTTLMVNKRSVPGGEEVVARNHVGETLKQLEALLDEFA
;
A
#
# COMPACT_ATOMS: atom_id res chain seq x y z
N MET A 1 14.85 12.84 -10.41
CA MET A 1 14.78 13.35 -11.81
C MET A 1 16.18 13.62 -12.37
N ARG A 2 17.06 12.62 -12.34
CA ARG A 2 18.46 12.70 -12.79
C ARG A 2 18.63 11.39 -13.56
N ASN A 3 18.83 11.44 -14.88
CA ASN A 3 19.30 10.35 -15.78
C ASN A 3 18.75 10.41 -17.23
N TYR A 4 17.95 11.41 -17.62
CA TYR A 4 17.61 11.60 -19.05
C TYR A 4 18.81 12.04 -19.91
N LYS A 5 19.92 12.43 -19.27
CA LYS A 5 21.17 12.81 -19.96
C LYS A 5 21.72 11.70 -20.86
N GLY A 6 21.60 10.43 -20.44
CA GLY A 6 22.04 9.29 -21.25
C GLY A 6 21.19 9.11 -22.51
N LEU A 7 19.88 9.26 -22.38
CA LEU A 7 18.95 9.19 -23.52
C LEU A 7 19.19 10.35 -24.50
N PHE A 8 19.40 11.56 -23.97
CA PHE A 8 19.72 12.72 -24.79
C PHE A 8 21.06 12.55 -25.53
N PHE A 9 22.08 12.01 -24.85
CA PHE A 9 23.37 11.71 -25.47
C PHE A 9 23.24 10.66 -26.58
N LEU A 10 22.48 9.58 -26.35
CA LEU A 10 22.22 8.56 -27.36
C LEU A 10 21.50 9.14 -28.58
N PHE A 11 20.46 9.96 -28.36
CA PHE A 11 19.75 10.63 -29.44
C PHE A 11 20.68 11.56 -30.24
N ALA A 12 21.49 12.37 -29.56
CA ALA A 12 22.46 13.25 -30.20
C ALA A 12 23.51 12.46 -31.00
N ALA A 13 23.96 11.32 -30.48
CA ALA A 13 24.89 10.45 -31.19
C ALA A 13 24.28 9.87 -32.48
N VAL A 14 23.02 9.42 -32.44
CA VAL A 14 22.30 8.92 -33.63
C VAL A 14 22.18 10.02 -34.69
N VAL A 15 21.77 11.23 -34.29
CA VAL A 15 21.67 12.37 -35.21
C VAL A 15 23.04 12.72 -35.80
N LEU A 16 24.09 12.73 -34.99
CA LEU A 16 25.46 13.01 -35.45
C LEU A 16 25.93 11.96 -36.45
N ILE A 17 25.68 10.67 -36.20
CA ILE A 17 25.99 9.58 -37.14
C ILE A 17 25.27 9.80 -38.47
N GLN A 18 23.98 10.16 -38.45
CA GLN A 18 23.21 10.43 -39.67
C GLN A 18 23.79 11.62 -40.47
N VAL A 19 24.16 12.71 -39.79
CA VAL A 19 24.76 13.89 -40.42
C VAL A 19 26.13 13.54 -41.04
N VAL A 20 26.97 12.79 -40.30
CA VAL A 20 28.28 12.35 -40.80
C VAL A 20 28.13 11.44 -42.01
N LEU A 21 27.23 10.45 -41.97
CA LEU A 21 26.97 9.56 -43.10
C LEU A 21 26.45 10.32 -44.32
N GLY A 22 25.50 11.25 -44.13
CA GLY A 22 24.99 12.10 -45.20
C GLY A 22 26.08 12.98 -45.83
N CYS A 23 26.96 13.55 -44.99
CA CYS A 23 28.11 14.33 -45.45
C CYS A 23 29.07 13.48 -46.28
N VAL A 24 29.46 12.30 -45.78
CA VAL A 24 30.36 11.36 -46.49
C VAL A 24 29.77 10.95 -47.84
N ILE A 25 28.49 10.55 -47.89
CA ILE A 25 27.81 10.19 -49.14
C ILE A 25 27.79 11.37 -50.13
N SER A 26 27.58 12.60 -49.64
CA SER A 26 27.57 13.79 -50.49
C SER A 26 28.95 14.12 -51.09
N MET A 27 30.04 13.78 -50.40
CA MET A 27 31.42 13.99 -50.87
C MET A 27 31.88 12.88 -51.83
N GLN A 28 31.41 11.64 -51.64
CA GLN A 28 31.84 10.49 -52.43
C GLN A 28 31.09 10.32 -53.76
N PHE A 29 29.82 10.72 -53.81
CA PHE A 29 28.99 10.60 -55.02
C PHE A 29 28.64 11.98 -55.57
N SER A 30 29.03 12.24 -56.83
CA SER A 30 28.83 13.54 -57.48
C SER A 30 27.42 13.72 -58.05
N SER A 31 26.71 12.63 -58.36
CA SER A 31 25.40 12.66 -58.99
C SER A 31 24.28 12.28 -58.01
N TRP A 32 23.13 12.96 -58.11
CA TRP A 32 21.94 12.63 -57.31
C TRP A 32 21.38 11.22 -57.54
N PRO A 33 21.38 10.67 -58.77
CA PRO A 33 20.91 9.31 -59.01
C PRO A 33 21.74 8.24 -58.27
N GLU A 34 23.07 8.34 -58.27
CA GLU A 34 23.94 7.39 -57.56
C GLU A 34 23.71 7.38 -56.04
N ARG A 35 23.48 8.57 -55.47
CA ARG A 35 23.13 8.72 -54.04
C ARG A 35 21.80 8.04 -53.72
N GLY A 36 20.81 8.18 -54.61
CA GLY A 36 19.49 7.54 -54.47
C GLY A 36 19.60 6.01 -54.49
N THR A 37 20.28 5.45 -55.48
CA THR A 37 20.46 3.99 -55.60
C THR A 37 21.22 3.40 -54.42
N PHE A 38 22.22 4.11 -53.88
CA PHE A 38 22.91 3.69 -52.66
C PHE A 38 21.97 3.65 -51.44
N GLY A 39 21.08 4.64 -51.30
CA GLY A 39 20.07 4.67 -50.25
C GLY A 39 19.04 3.53 -50.37
N ASP A 40 18.62 3.23 -51.60
CA ASP A 40 17.64 2.17 -51.88
C ASP A 40 18.11 0.78 -51.41
N MET A 41 19.43 0.54 -51.38
CA MET A 41 20.01 -0.72 -50.87
C MET A 41 19.66 -0.99 -49.39
N PHE A 42 19.39 0.06 -48.61
CA PHE A 42 19.03 -0.05 -47.20
C PHE A 42 17.51 -0.02 -46.96
N GLY A 43 16.69 0.21 -47.98
CA GLY A 43 15.23 0.35 -47.85
C GLY A 43 14.55 -0.92 -47.32
N ALA A 44 14.95 -2.09 -47.82
CA ALA A 44 14.42 -3.38 -47.34
C ALA A 44 14.78 -3.64 -45.85
N VAL A 45 16.03 -3.33 -45.48
CA VAL A 45 16.52 -3.47 -44.11
C VAL A 45 15.79 -2.52 -43.16
N ASN A 46 15.61 -1.26 -43.56
CA ASN A 46 14.87 -0.26 -42.77
C ASN A 46 13.39 -0.65 -42.57
N THR A 47 12.77 -1.21 -43.60
CA THR A 47 11.38 -1.72 -43.52
C THR A 47 11.28 -2.87 -42.52
N LEU A 48 12.23 -3.81 -42.55
CA LEU A 48 12.27 -4.93 -41.60
C LEU A 48 12.47 -4.45 -40.16
N PHE A 49 13.42 -3.54 -39.92
CA PHE A 49 13.65 -2.97 -38.58
C PHE A 49 12.43 -2.20 -38.07
N SER A 50 11.77 -1.43 -38.92
CA SER A 50 10.56 -0.70 -38.57
C SER A 50 9.41 -1.66 -38.21
N GLY A 51 9.23 -2.74 -38.98
CA GLY A 51 8.24 -3.78 -38.69
C GLY A 51 8.52 -4.51 -37.37
N LEU A 52 9.78 -4.85 -37.10
CA LEU A 52 10.20 -5.47 -35.84
C LEU A 52 10.03 -4.53 -34.65
N ALA A 53 10.37 -3.25 -34.79
CA ALA A 53 10.15 -2.25 -33.76
C ALA A 53 8.64 -2.10 -33.44
N PHE A 54 7.80 -2.06 -34.47
CA PHE A 54 6.35 -2.01 -34.29
C PHE A 54 5.80 -3.26 -33.60
N ALA A 55 6.25 -4.45 -33.99
CA ALA A 55 5.91 -5.70 -33.31
C ALA A 55 6.36 -5.69 -31.84
N GLY A 56 7.55 -5.14 -31.57
CA GLY A 56 8.05 -4.93 -30.20
C GLY A 56 7.15 -4.02 -29.37
N VAL A 57 6.64 -2.92 -29.96
CA VAL A 57 5.68 -2.03 -29.30
C VAL A 57 4.36 -2.75 -29.00
N ILE A 58 3.82 -3.51 -29.96
CA ILE A 58 2.60 -4.30 -29.75
C ILE A 58 2.80 -5.31 -28.61
N TYR A 59 3.91 -6.04 -28.63
CA TYR A 59 4.24 -6.99 -27.56
C TYR A 59 4.34 -6.30 -26.19
N ALA A 60 4.98 -5.13 -26.13
CA ALA A 60 5.05 -4.34 -24.90
C ALA A 60 3.66 -3.90 -24.40
N ILE A 61 2.73 -3.53 -25.29
CA ILE A 61 1.35 -3.17 -24.92
C ILE A 61 0.61 -4.38 -24.32
N PHE A 62 0.78 -5.57 -24.89
CA PHE A 62 0.21 -6.80 -24.33
C PHE A 62 0.77 -7.08 -22.92
N LEU A 63 2.09 -6.94 -22.74
CA LEU A 63 2.72 -7.14 -21.45
C LEU A 63 2.24 -6.11 -20.41
N GLN A 64 2.18 -4.82 -20.79
CA GLN A 64 1.65 -3.75 -19.94
C GLN A 64 0.19 -4.01 -19.54
N SER A 65 -0.62 -4.54 -20.46
CA SER A 65 -2.02 -4.87 -20.17
C SER A 65 -2.16 -6.00 -19.16
N LYS A 66 -1.33 -7.05 -19.28
CA LYS A 66 -1.27 -8.15 -18.32
C LYS A 66 -0.81 -7.68 -16.93
N GLU A 67 0.19 -6.80 -16.89
CA GLU A 67 0.69 -6.21 -15.64
C GLU A 67 -0.43 -5.42 -14.92
N LEU A 68 -1.20 -4.61 -15.67
CA LEU A 68 -2.34 -3.87 -15.12
C LEU A 68 -3.44 -4.78 -14.58
N GLU A 69 -3.68 -5.93 -15.22
CA GLU A 69 -4.63 -6.93 -14.73
C GLU A 69 -4.18 -7.51 -13.39
N LEU A 70 -2.93 -7.96 -13.29
CA LEU A 70 -2.35 -8.50 -12.06
C LEU A 70 -2.34 -7.46 -10.94
N GLN A 71 -1.98 -6.22 -11.24
CA GLN A 71 -1.99 -5.13 -10.27
C GLN A 71 -3.39 -4.86 -9.71
N ARG A 72 -4.45 -4.98 -10.54
CA ARG A 72 -5.84 -4.87 -10.07
C ARG A 72 -6.23 -6.01 -9.13
N GLN A 73 -5.83 -7.24 -9.46
CA GLN A 73 -6.07 -8.41 -8.60
C GLN A 73 -5.37 -8.26 -7.25
N GLU A 74 -4.12 -7.81 -7.24
CA GLU A 74 -3.37 -7.56 -6.01
C GLU A 74 -4.01 -6.46 -5.15
N LEU A 75 -4.50 -5.38 -5.77
CA LEU A 75 -5.25 -4.34 -5.07
C LEU A 75 -6.54 -4.86 -4.46
N GLU A 76 -7.27 -5.74 -5.14
CA GLU A 76 -8.48 -6.34 -4.60
C GLU A 76 -8.18 -7.23 -3.38
N LEU A 77 -7.17 -8.08 -3.48
CA LEU A 77 -6.71 -8.91 -2.36
C LEU A 77 -6.26 -8.05 -1.16
N THR A 78 -5.49 -6.99 -1.42
CA THR A 78 -5.03 -6.06 -0.39
C THR A 78 -6.20 -5.37 0.31
N ARG A 79 -7.23 -4.94 -0.45
CA ARG A 79 -8.44 -4.32 0.13
C ARG A 79 -9.22 -5.30 0.99
N ASN A 80 -9.33 -6.55 0.57
CA ASN A 80 -10.00 -7.60 1.35
C ASN A 80 -9.25 -7.88 2.67
N GLU A 81 -7.92 -7.99 2.64
CA GLU A 81 -7.12 -8.17 3.86
C GLU A 81 -7.17 -6.95 4.78
N LEU A 82 -7.14 -5.74 4.23
CA LEU A 82 -7.32 -4.51 5.02
C LEU A 82 -8.70 -4.45 5.69
N SER A 83 -9.76 -4.88 4.99
CA SER A 83 -11.12 -4.96 5.56
C SER A 83 -11.18 -5.94 6.73
N LYS A 84 -10.60 -7.13 6.58
CA LYS A 84 -10.50 -8.12 7.67
C LYS A 84 -9.68 -7.60 8.85
N SER A 85 -8.57 -6.91 8.57
CA SER A 85 -7.74 -6.30 9.61
C SER A 85 -8.51 -5.21 10.36
N ALA A 86 -9.27 -4.37 9.65
CA ALA A 86 -10.11 -3.34 10.25
C ALA A 86 -11.21 -3.95 11.15
N SER A 87 -11.85 -5.04 10.72
CA SER A 87 -12.85 -5.72 11.56
C SER A 87 -12.22 -6.36 12.80
N ALA A 88 -11.05 -6.98 12.66
CA ALA A 88 -10.32 -7.54 13.80
C ALA A 88 -9.89 -6.44 14.80
N GLN A 89 -9.46 -5.28 14.31
CA GLN A 89 -9.13 -4.12 15.16
C GLN A 89 -10.36 -3.54 15.86
N ALA A 90 -11.50 -3.46 15.18
CA ALA A 90 -12.75 -2.99 15.79
C ALA A 90 -13.19 -3.93 16.92
N GLU A 91 -13.07 -5.24 16.71
CA GLU A 91 -13.36 -6.23 17.74
C GLU A 91 -12.37 -6.16 18.90
N GLN A 92 -11.07 -6.02 18.61
CA GLN A 92 -10.04 -5.79 19.62
C GLN A 92 -10.32 -4.52 20.45
N ALA A 93 -10.78 -3.44 19.82
CA ALA A 93 -11.14 -2.21 20.53
C ALA A 93 -12.34 -2.42 21.47
N ARG A 94 -13.34 -3.22 21.06
CA ARG A 94 -14.44 -3.61 21.96
C ARG A 94 -13.94 -4.41 23.15
N LEU A 95 -13.11 -5.43 22.91
CA LEU A 95 -12.50 -6.23 23.97
C LEU A 95 -11.69 -5.37 24.94
N MET A 96 -10.92 -4.39 24.45
CA MET A 96 -10.21 -3.43 25.31
C MET A 96 -11.16 -2.59 26.16
N LEU A 97 -12.29 -2.13 25.60
CA LEU A 97 -13.32 -1.39 26.33
C LEU A 97 -13.91 -2.24 27.46
N HIS A 98 -14.17 -3.51 27.18
CA HIS A 98 -14.62 -4.49 28.15
C HIS A 98 -13.58 -4.72 29.26
N THR A 99 -12.30 -4.90 28.92
CA THR A 99 -11.20 -4.97 29.89
C THR A 99 -11.12 -3.71 30.76
N ALA A 100 -11.28 -2.52 30.17
CA ALA A 100 -11.27 -1.26 30.92
C ALA A 100 -12.44 -1.17 31.92
N LYS A 101 -13.64 -1.61 31.54
CA LYS A 101 -14.79 -1.69 32.46
C LYS A 101 -14.53 -2.65 33.62
N ILE A 102 -14.03 -3.86 33.33
CA ILE A 102 -13.68 -4.84 34.36
C ILE A 102 -12.65 -4.25 35.33
N ASN A 103 -11.59 -3.60 34.82
CA ASN A 103 -10.58 -2.97 35.65
C ASN A 103 -11.16 -1.84 36.53
N ALA A 104 -12.09 -1.04 36.01
CA ALA A 104 -12.75 0.01 36.78
C ALA A 104 -13.60 -0.55 37.92
N VAL A 105 -14.36 -1.62 37.66
CA VAL A 105 -15.18 -2.31 38.66
C VAL A 105 -14.30 -2.96 39.73
N SER A 106 -13.21 -3.64 39.34
CA SER A 106 -12.22 -4.21 40.26
C SER A 106 -11.57 -3.15 41.14
N SER A 107 -11.21 -1.99 40.59
CA SER A 107 -10.66 -0.88 41.37
C SER A 107 -11.66 -0.33 42.39
N LYS A 108 -12.94 -0.21 42.01
CA LYS A 108 -14.02 0.20 42.92
C LYS A 108 -14.20 -0.81 44.06
N LEU A 109 -14.17 -2.11 43.74
CA LEU A 109 -14.24 -3.20 44.71
C LEU A 109 -13.08 -3.11 45.71
N ASP A 110 -11.84 -2.95 45.23
CA ASP A 110 -10.64 -2.84 46.05
C ASP A 110 -10.66 -1.61 46.98
N THR A 111 -11.23 -0.51 46.49
CA THR A 111 -11.42 0.69 47.31
C THR A 111 -12.38 0.41 48.47
N TYR A 112 -13.52 -0.24 48.20
CA TYR A 112 -14.50 -0.57 49.23
C TYR A 112 -14.00 -1.61 50.23
N THR A 113 -13.30 -2.66 49.78
CA THR A 113 -12.71 -3.65 50.68
C THR A 113 -11.69 -3.00 51.61
N THR A 114 -10.86 -2.09 51.09
CA THR A 114 -9.91 -1.31 51.89
C THR A 114 -10.61 -0.45 52.94
N LEU A 115 -11.73 0.20 52.61
CA LEU A 115 -12.52 0.99 53.55
C LEU A 115 -13.10 0.11 54.69
N MET A 116 -13.56 -1.10 54.38
CA MET A 116 -14.08 -2.03 55.39
C MET A 116 -12.99 -2.61 56.28
N VAL A 117 -11.88 -3.07 55.70
CA VAL A 117 -10.80 -3.75 56.45
C VAL A 117 -10.11 -2.76 57.40
N ASN A 118 -9.93 -1.51 56.98
CA ASN A 118 -9.23 -0.51 57.78
C ASN A 118 -10.13 0.22 58.80
N LYS A 119 -11.40 -0.21 58.96
CA LYS A 119 -12.42 0.37 59.86
C LYS A 119 -12.49 1.91 59.83
N ARG A 120 -12.19 2.56 58.70
CA ARG A 120 -12.38 4.00 58.58
C ARG A 120 -13.88 4.26 58.50
N SER A 121 -14.46 4.76 59.58
CA SER A 121 -15.86 5.19 59.60
C SER A 121 -16.04 6.36 58.64
N VAL A 122 -16.88 6.18 57.62
CA VAL A 122 -17.43 7.33 56.90
C VAL A 122 -18.35 8.05 57.90
N PRO A 123 -18.16 9.35 58.16
CA PRO A 123 -18.95 10.06 59.18
C PRO A 123 -20.41 10.11 58.74
N GLY A 124 -21.29 9.35 59.41
CA GLY A 124 -22.73 9.37 59.12
C GLY A 124 -23.48 8.04 59.25
N GLY A 125 -22.78 6.90 59.32
CA GLY A 125 -23.39 5.57 59.54
C GLY A 125 -23.40 4.71 58.28
N GLU A 126 -22.29 4.00 58.00
CA GLU A 126 -22.10 3.48 56.63
C GLU A 126 -21.39 2.11 56.52
N GLU A 127 -21.15 1.36 57.60
CA GLU A 127 -20.49 0.04 57.48
C GLU A 127 -21.41 -0.99 56.78
N VAL A 128 -22.71 -0.96 57.04
CA VAL A 128 -23.73 -1.76 56.32
C VAL A 128 -23.92 -1.25 54.88
N VAL A 129 -23.83 0.07 54.66
CA VAL A 129 -23.99 0.70 53.34
C VAL A 129 -22.85 0.32 52.42
N ALA A 130 -21.61 0.36 52.90
CA ALA A 130 -20.45 -0.09 52.14
C ALA A 130 -20.55 -1.59 51.80
N ARG A 131 -21.00 -2.42 52.76
CA ARG A 131 -21.17 -3.87 52.56
C ARG A 131 -22.22 -4.19 51.48
N ASN A 132 -23.30 -3.43 51.44
CA ASN A 132 -24.31 -3.51 50.37
C ASN A 132 -23.74 -3.07 49.02
N HIS A 133 -22.96 -1.97 48.96
CA HIS A 133 -22.35 -1.49 47.71
C HIS A 133 -21.31 -2.47 47.14
N VAL A 134 -20.56 -3.17 47.98
CA VAL A 134 -19.67 -4.26 47.55
C VAL A 134 -20.46 -5.40 46.91
N GLY A 135 -21.55 -5.83 47.55
CA GLY A 135 -22.44 -6.85 46.99
C GLY A 135 -23.06 -6.45 45.65
N GLU A 136 -23.49 -5.19 45.50
CA GLU A 136 -23.99 -4.67 44.22
C GLU A 136 -22.90 -4.59 43.14
N THR A 137 -21.70 -4.17 43.50
CA THR A 137 -20.57 -4.05 42.57
C THR A 137 -20.11 -5.45 42.10
N LEU A 138 -20.15 -6.45 42.98
CA LEU A 138 -19.92 -7.86 42.62
C LEU A 138 -21.00 -8.40 41.68
N LYS A 139 -22.28 -8.11 41.95
CA LYS A 139 -23.37 -8.46 41.02
C LYS A 139 -23.21 -7.81 39.64
N GLN A 140 -22.74 -6.55 39.60
CA GLN A 140 -22.43 -5.88 38.33
C GLN A 140 -21.25 -6.54 37.60
N LEU A 141 -20.24 -7.01 38.34
CA LEU A 141 -19.12 -7.75 37.77
C LEU A 141 -19.57 -9.12 37.23
N GLU A 142 -20.37 -9.88 37.99
CA GLU A 142 -20.94 -11.16 37.55
C GLU A 142 -21.86 -10.99 36.33
N ALA A 143 -22.75 -9.99 36.34
CA ALA A 143 -23.60 -9.70 35.19
C ALA A 143 -22.80 -9.31 33.94
N LEU A 144 -21.71 -8.57 34.11
CA LEU A 144 -20.78 -8.29 33.02
C LEU A 144 -20.08 -9.57 32.56
N LEU A 145 -19.60 -10.43 33.47
CA LEU A 145 -18.93 -11.70 33.17
C LEU A 145 -19.84 -12.69 32.43
N ASP A 146 -21.12 -12.75 32.80
CA ASP A 146 -22.14 -13.57 32.12
C ASP A 146 -22.48 -13.03 30.71
N GLU A 147 -22.35 -11.73 30.45
CA GLU A 147 -22.50 -11.15 29.11
C GLU A 147 -21.37 -11.60 28.15
N PHE A 148 -20.26 -12.13 28.67
CA PHE A 148 -19.15 -12.68 27.88
C PHE A 148 -19.21 -14.19 27.65
N ALA A 149 -20.10 -14.94 28.33
CA ALA A 149 -20.18 -16.42 28.27
C ALA A 149 -21.17 -16.91 27.21
#